data_AF-A0AAD8MP48-F1
#
_entry.id   AF-A0AAD8MP48-F1
#
_cell.length_a   1.000
_cell.length_b   1.000
_cell.length_c   1.000
_cell.angle_alpha   90.00
_cell.angle_beta   90.00
_cell.angle_gamma   90.00
#
_symmetry.space_group_name_H-M   'P 1'
#
loop_
_entity.id
_entity.type
_entity.pdbx_description
1 polymer ?
#
loop_
_entity_poly.entity_id
_entity_poly.type
_entity_poly.pdbx_seq_one_letter_code
_entity_poly.pdbx_strand_id
1 'polypeptide(L)'
;MGRRRDVVFDESPPDLDPENPYKDPVAMLEMREHIVREKWIHIETAKIIREKLRWCYRIEGVNHLQKCKHLVQQYLDSTRGIGWGKDGRHPDLHGPKVDVAA
;
A
#
# COMPACT_ATOMS: atom_id res chain seq x y z
N MET A 1 -28.73 -18.40 11.55
CA MET A 1 -27.73 -17.50 10.95
C MET A 1 -26.42 -17.68 11.70
N GLY A 2 -25.58 -18.63 11.28
CA GLY A 2 -24.29 -18.92 11.91
C GLY A 2 -23.22 -17.99 11.35
N ARG A 3 -22.59 -17.18 12.20
CA ARG A 3 -21.34 -16.50 11.85
C ARG A 3 -20.28 -17.59 11.64
N ARG A 4 -19.75 -17.71 10.42
CA ARG A 4 -18.51 -18.49 10.22
C ARG A 4 -17.45 -17.88 11.14
N ARG A 5 -16.78 -18.73 11.94
CA ARG A 5 -15.90 -18.27 13.03
C ARG A 5 -14.59 -17.68 12.52
N ASP A 6 -14.14 -18.09 11.33
CA ASP A 6 -12.84 -17.68 10.81
C ASP A 6 -12.97 -17.40 9.31
N VAL A 7 -12.50 -16.22 8.87
CA VAL A 7 -12.38 -15.86 7.45
C VAL A 7 -10.98 -16.29 7.01
N VAL A 8 -10.90 -17.32 6.19
CA VAL A 8 -9.64 -17.72 5.55
C VAL A 8 -9.42 -16.77 4.37
N PHE A 9 -8.27 -16.11 4.35
CA PHE A 9 -7.85 -15.27 3.23
C PHE A 9 -6.91 -16.07 2.33
N ASP A 10 -7.16 -16.09 1.03
CA ASP A 10 -6.23 -16.66 0.07
C ASP A 10 -5.10 -15.65 -0.20
N GLU A 11 -3.94 -15.87 0.43
CA GLU A 11 -2.78 -14.98 0.42
C GLU A 11 -1.80 -15.26 -0.74
N SER A 12 -1.91 -16.43 -1.38
CA SER A 12 -0.91 -16.85 -2.38
C SER A 12 -1.19 -16.23 -3.76
N PRO A 13 -0.14 -15.82 -4.51
CA PRO A 13 -0.28 -15.42 -5.90
C PRO A 13 -0.82 -16.58 -6.75
N PRO A 14 -1.84 -16.36 -7.59
CA PRO A 14 -2.28 -17.33 -8.59
C PRO A 14 -1.16 -17.68 -9.58
N ASP A 15 -1.23 -18.89 -10.14
CA ASP A 15 -0.33 -19.38 -11.18
C ASP A 15 -0.74 -18.76 -12.54
N LEU A 16 -0.18 -17.60 -12.88
CA LEU A 16 -0.34 -16.97 -14.19
C LEU A 16 0.97 -17.09 -15.00
N ASP A 17 0.88 -17.74 -16.16
CA ASP A 17 1.95 -17.75 -17.16
C ASP A 17 2.15 -16.34 -17.77
N PRO A 18 3.30 -15.66 -17.55
CA PRO A 18 3.52 -14.30 -18.05
C PRO A 18 3.58 -14.22 -19.59
N GLU A 19 3.98 -15.31 -20.24
CA GLU A 19 4.13 -15.38 -21.70
C GLU A 19 2.79 -15.51 -22.44
N ASN A 20 1.76 -16.07 -21.80
CA ASN A 20 0.43 -16.20 -22.41
C ASN A 20 -0.70 -15.92 -21.41
N PRO A 21 -0.93 -14.63 -21.07
CA PRO A 21 -1.88 -14.25 -20.03
C PRO A 21 -3.34 -14.59 -20.38
N TYR A 22 -3.70 -14.74 -21.65
CA TYR A 22 -5.12 -14.93 -22.04
C TYR A 22 -5.56 -16.39 -22.14
N LYS A 23 -4.66 -17.34 -21.86
CA LYS A 23 -4.93 -18.78 -21.97
C LYS A 23 -6.00 -19.24 -20.98
N ASP A 24 -5.92 -18.74 -19.75
CA ASP A 24 -6.81 -19.11 -18.65
C ASP A 24 -7.56 -17.87 -18.11
N PRO A 25 -8.84 -17.69 -18.49
CA PRO A 25 -9.61 -16.51 -18.07
C PRO A 25 -9.85 -16.46 -16.55
N VAL A 26 -9.82 -17.60 -15.86
CA VAL A 26 -9.96 -17.70 -14.40
C VAL A 26 -8.73 -17.15 -13.70
N ALA A 27 -7.54 -17.62 -14.04
CA ALA A 27 -6.27 -17.16 -13.47
C ALA A 27 -6.06 -15.65 -13.67
N MET A 28 -6.52 -15.11 -14.80
CA MET A 28 -6.50 -13.67 -15.06
C MET A 28 -7.39 -12.85 -14.12
N LEU A 29 -8.57 -13.36 -13.77
CA LEU A 29 -9.47 -12.67 -12.84
C LEU A 29 -8.91 -12.74 -11.41
N GLU A 30 -8.45 -13.91 -10.99
CA GLU A 30 -7.82 -14.11 -9.67
C GLU A 30 -6.60 -13.21 -9.49
N MET A 31 -5.78 -13.03 -10.53
CA MET A 31 -4.63 -12.12 -10.47
C MET A 31 -5.02 -10.65 -10.42
N ARG A 32 -6.13 -10.26 -11.07
CA ARG A 32 -6.67 -8.89 -10.90
C ARG A 32 -7.12 -8.67 -9.47
N GLU A 33 -7.79 -9.64 -8.86
CA GLU A 33 -8.22 -9.57 -7.46
C GLU A 33 -7.02 -9.50 -6.51
N HIS A 34 -5.98 -10.30 -6.75
CA HIS A 34 -4.72 -10.27 -6.00
C HIS A 34 -4.03 -8.91 -6.12
N ILE A 35 -3.88 -8.36 -7.33
CA ILE A 35 -3.27 -7.03 -7.55
C ILE A 35 -4.07 -5.94 -6.82
N VAL A 36 -5.40 -6.00 -6.86
CA VAL A 36 -6.25 -5.06 -6.13
C VAL A 36 -6.02 -5.19 -4.62
N ARG A 37 -5.95 -6.42 -4.09
CA ARG A 37 -5.66 -6.68 -2.68
C ARG A 37 -4.31 -6.12 -2.24
N GLU A 38 -3.25 -6.33 -3.00
CA GLU A 38 -1.92 -5.75 -2.74
C GLU A 38 -1.94 -4.23 -2.71
N LYS A 39 -2.68 -3.61 -3.64
CA LYS A 39 -2.89 -2.15 -3.62
C LYS A 39 -3.62 -1.70 -2.35
N TRP A 40 -4.61 -2.45 -1.87
CA TRP A 40 -5.28 -2.18 -0.59
C TRP A 40 -4.34 -2.33 0.61
N ILE A 41 -3.49 -3.37 0.64
CA ILE A 41 -2.48 -3.55 1.68
C ILE A 41 -1.54 -2.34 1.73
N HIS A 42 -1.06 -1.87 0.58
CA HIS A 42 -0.25 -0.66 0.52
C HIS A 42 -0.99 0.62 0.98
N ILE A 43 -2.29 0.74 0.72
CA ILE A 43 -3.10 1.85 1.23
C ILE A 43 -3.24 1.78 2.75
N GLU A 44 -3.52 0.60 3.30
CA GLU A 44 -3.69 0.40 4.75
C GLU A 44 -2.37 0.58 5.51
N THR A 45 -1.25 0.11 4.97
CA THR A 45 0.07 0.39 5.55
C THR A 45 0.36 1.89 5.62
N ALA A 46 0.03 2.67 4.58
CA ALA A 46 0.15 4.13 4.61
C ALA A 46 -0.79 4.77 5.65
N LYS A 47 -2.00 4.22 5.87
CA LYS A 47 -2.92 4.68 6.92
C LYS A 47 -2.37 4.43 8.33
N ILE A 48 -1.75 3.28 8.57
CA ILE A 48 -1.10 2.96 9.85
C ILE A 48 0.02 3.96 10.16
N ILE A 49 0.87 4.29 9.16
CA ILE A 49 1.94 5.28 9.33
C ILE A 49 1.34 6.66 9.63
N ARG A 50 0.26 7.05 8.94
CA ARG A 50 -0.45 8.30 9.20
C ARG A 50 -0.99 8.38 10.63
N GLU A 51 -1.49 7.28 11.17
CA GLU A 51 -1.97 7.23 12.56
C GLU A 51 -0.81 7.40 13.56
N LYS A 52 0.31 6.71 13.35
CA LYS A 52 1.54 6.89 14.14
C LYS A 52 2.04 8.32 14.08
N LEU A 53 2.01 8.95 12.91
CA LEU A 53 2.38 10.34 12.72
C LEU A 53 1.47 11.28 13.52
N ARG A 54 0.15 11.09 13.43
CA ARG A 54 -0.83 11.90 14.17
C ARG A 54 -0.63 11.76 15.68
N TRP A 55 -0.31 10.55 16.14
CA TRP A 55 0.02 10.28 17.54
C TRP A 55 1.32 10.99 17.97
N CYS A 56 2.38 10.92 17.16
CA CYS A 56 3.64 11.63 17.42
C CYS A 56 3.43 13.15 17.55
N TYR A 57 2.65 13.74 16.64
CA TYR A 57 2.29 15.17 16.70
C TYR A 57 1.55 15.53 17.99
N ARG A 58 0.69 14.64 18.47
CA ARG A 58 -0.07 14.85 19.72
C ARG A 58 0.82 14.79 20.97
N ILE A 59 1.80 13.91 20.99
CA ILE A 59 2.69 13.72 22.15
C ILE A 59 3.78 14.78 22.21
N GLU A 60 4.46 15.03 21.09
CA GLU A 60 5.64 15.89 21.09
C GLU A 60 5.33 17.38 21.12
N GLY A 61 4.08 17.76 20.79
CA GLY A 61 3.64 19.15 20.81
C GLY A 61 4.57 20.02 19.97
N VAL A 62 5.28 20.95 20.61
CA VAL A 62 6.18 21.91 19.94
C VAL A 62 7.39 21.25 19.26
N ASN A 63 7.82 20.07 19.73
CA ASN A 63 9.01 19.38 19.21
C ASN A 63 8.75 18.48 17.99
N HIS A 64 7.53 18.50 17.45
CA HIS A 64 7.11 17.61 16.37
C HIS A 64 7.99 17.72 15.11
N LEU A 65 8.56 18.90 14.82
CA LEU A 65 9.40 19.15 13.64
C LEU A 65 10.70 18.35 13.66
N GLN A 66 11.31 18.16 14.84
CA GLN A 66 12.56 17.43 14.97
C GLN A 66 12.31 15.93 15.11
N LYS A 67 11.35 15.56 15.96
CA LYS A 67 11.14 14.16 16.33
C LYS A 67 10.25 13.39 15.34
N CYS A 68 9.22 14.00 14.78
CA CYS A 68 8.28 13.31 13.88
C CYS A 68 8.71 13.33 12.40
N LYS A 69 9.83 13.98 12.04
CA LYS A 69 10.30 14.14 10.65
C LYS A 69 10.46 12.80 9.92
N HIS A 70 11.02 11.80 10.58
CA HIS A 70 11.22 10.47 9.99
C HIS A 70 9.88 9.78 9.65
N LEU A 71 8.85 9.94 10.50
CA LEU A 71 7.50 9.42 10.22
C LEU A 71 6.84 10.15 9.05
N VAL A 72 7.09 11.46 8.90
CA VAL A 72 6.60 12.22 7.74
C VAL A 72 7.23 11.69 6.46
N GLN A 73 8.55 11.47 6.46
CA GLN A 73 9.27 10.92 5.30
C GLN A 73 8.73 9.53 4.94
N GLN A 74 8.67 8.61 5.91
CA GLN A 74 8.09 7.27 5.72
C GLN A 74 6.65 7.33 5.18
N TYR A 75 5.82 8.24 5.71
CA TYR A 75 4.46 8.41 5.22
C TYR A 75 4.43 8.90 3.77
N LEU A 76 5.19 9.93 3.43
CA LEU A 76 5.28 10.43 2.06
C LEU A 76 5.76 9.34 1.10
N ASP A 77 6.80 8.61 1.46
CA ASP A 77 7.35 7.52 0.65
C ASP A 77 6.35 6.36 0.49
N SER A 78 5.58 6.04 1.53
CA SER A 78 4.50 5.07 1.47
C SER A 78 3.30 5.51 0.62
N THR A 79 3.19 6.78 0.24
CA THR A 79 2.10 7.26 -0.62
C THR A 79 2.48 7.36 -2.09
N ARG A 80 3.77 7.22 -2.42
CA ARG A 80 4.29 7.22 -3.79
C ARG A 80 3.87 5.94 -4.51
N GLY A 81 3.36 6.08 -5.73
CA GLY A 81 2.90 4.95 -6.55
C GLY A 81 1.66 4.19 -6.03
N ILE A 82 1.03 4.61 -4.92
CA ILE A 82 -0.06 3.86 -4.27
C ILE A 82 -1.38 4.64 -4.38
N GLY A 83 -2.39 4.07 -5.06
CA GLY A 83 -3.76 4.59 -5.18
C GLY A 83 -4.32 4.58 -6.61
N TRP A 84 -5.60 4.96 -6.76
CA TRP A 84 -6.26 5.07 -8.08
C TRP A 84 -6.11 6.47 -8.66
N GLY A 85 -5.80 6.60 -9.96
CA GLY A 85 -5.74 7.88 -10.67
C GLY A 85 -4.59 8.80 -10.24
N LYS A 86 -3.43 8.22 -9.88
CA LYS A 86 -2.25 8.97 -9.44
C LYS A 86 -1.41 9.56 -10.58
N ASP A 87 -1.64 9.12 -11.82
CA ASP A 87 -0.90 9.55 -13.01
C ASP A 87 -1.08 11.04 -13.34
N GLY A 88 -2.08 11.70 -12.74
CA GLY A 88 -2.32 13.15 -12.85
C GLY A 88 -1.62 14.02 -11.80
N ARG A 89 -0.84 13.45 -10.87
CA ARG A 89 -0.03 14.24 -9.91
C ARG A 89 1.25 14.75 -10.58
N HIS A 90 1.97 15.68 -9.96
CA HIS A 90 3.32 16.05 -10.42
C HIS A 90 4.30 14.87 -10.25
N PRO A 91 5.21 14.59 -11.21
CA PRO A 91 6.19 13.47 -11.20
C PRO A 91 6.85 13.21 -9.86
N ASP A 92 7.29 14.27 -9.19
CA ASP A 92 7.98 14.19 -7.89
C ASP A 92 7.15 13.54 -6.77
N LEU A 93 5.82 13.49 -6.92
CA LEU A 93 4.88 12.98 -5.91
C LEU A 93 4.29 11.60 -6.28
N HIS A 94 4.49 11.13 -7.51
CA HIS A 94 3.95 9.86 -7.99
C HIS A 94 4.99 8.91 -8.59
N GLY A 95 6.24 9.36 -8.74
CA GLY A 95 7.35 8.52 -9.16
C GLY A 95 7.51 7.27 -8.28
N PRO A 96 8.23 6.26 -8.79
CA PRO A 96 8.52 5.04 -8.04
C PRO A 96 9.15 5.38 -6.67
N LYS A 97 8.94 4.50 -5.69
CA LYS A 97 9.62 4.63 -4.40
C LYS A 97 11.11 4.73 -4.68
N VAL A 98 11.76 5.77 -4.12
CA VAL A 98 13.21 5.86 -4.21
C VAL A 98 13.71 4.78 -3.27
N ASP A 99 14.20 3.68 -3.82
CA ASP A 99 14.85 2.66 -3.02
C ASP A 99 16.05 3.33 -2.36
N VAL A 100 15.92 3.62 -1.07
CA VAL A 100 17.05 4.07 -0.26
C VAL A 100 17.95 2.85 -0.17
N ALA A 101 18.89 2.73 -1.11
CA ALA A 101 19.96 1.76 -1.05
C ALA A 101 20.60 1.86 0.34
N ALA A 102 20.59 0.72 1.04
CA ALA A 102 21.23 0.55 2.35
C ALA A 102 22.74 0.81 2.28
#